data_AF-A0A9D5W509-F1
#
_entry.id   AF-A0A9D5W509-F1
#
_cell.length_a   1.000
_cell.length_b   1.000
_cell.length_c   1.000
_cell.angle_alpha   90.00
_cell.angle_beta   90.00
_cell.angle_gamma   90.00
#
_symmetry.space_group_name_H-M   'P 1'
#
loop_
_entity.id
_entity.type
_entity.pdbx_description
1 polymer ?
#
loop_
_entity_poly.entity_id
_entity_poly.type
_entity_poly.pdbx_seq_one_letter_code
_entity_poly.pdbx_strand_id
1 'polypeptide(L)'
;MSEQEANRTAKWRERQVEKGGKPIGITLTPEAKLALESIQHQFNWSQREAVSRALEFASKFREQLFALSLSREVLFDTLNPKEIKARIEALERRLEEFERSNWDLREKLDQVAGQDSPADKRKFTDEQKRLLDFTAKQILRYGENVSRYKLFDLARQLEVPVHMSSYEYENFVTSNLDVIREMVRGIQAQQSSL
;
A
#
# COMPACT_ATOMS: atom_id res chain seq x y z
N MET A 1 26.31 -26.98 -32.00
CA MET A 1 27.23 -25.84 -31.79
C MET A 1 28.11 -25.73 -33.02
N SER A 2 28.15 -24.58 -33.67
CA SER A 2 29.00 -24.39 -34.84
C SER A 2 30.47 -24.27 -34.41
N GLU A 3 31.43 -24.65 -35.27
CA GLU A 3 32.87 -24.50 -35.00
C GLU A 3 33.27 -23.07 -34.56
N GLN A 4 32.51 -22.07 -35.01
CA GLN A 4 32.70 -20.67 -34.65
C GLN A 4 32.39 -20.41 -33.16
N GLU A 5 31.38 -21.07 -32.59
CA GLU A 5 31.03 -20.95 -31.17
C GLU A 5 32.08 -21.64 -30.29
N ALA A 6 32.62 -22.78 -30.72
CA ALA A 6 33.69 -23.49 -30.02
C ALA A 6 34.99 -22.66 -29.98
N ASN A 7 35.34 -22.01 -31.09
CA ASN A 7 36.53 -21.17 -31.19
C ASN A 7 36.40 -19.88 -30.34
N ARG A 8 35.22 -19.23 -30.35
CA ARG A 8 34.91 -18.09 -29.47
C ARG A 8 34.97 -18.47 -27.99
N THR A 9 34.53 -19.69 -27.68
CA THR A 9 34.55 -20.24 -26.32
C THR A 9 35.96 -20.45 -25.80
N ALA A 10 36.84 -21.05 -26.61
CA ALA A 10 38.23 -21.29 -26.25
C ALA A 10 38.95 -19.96 -25.98
N LYS A 11 38.82 -18.98 -26.90
CA LYS A 11 39.43 -17.65 -26.76
C LYS A 11 38.94 -16.87 -25.55
N TRP A 12 37.65 -16.97 -25.20
CA TRP A 12 37.14 -16.32 -24.00
C TRP A 12 37.71 -16.97 -22.73
N ARG A 13 37.79 -18.30 -22.69
CA ARG A 13 38.38 -19.03 -21.55
C ARG A 13 39.85 -18.65 -21.36
N GLU A 14 40.66 -18.69 -22.42
CA GLU A 14 42.06 -18.30 -22.39
C GLU A 14 42.25 -16.90 -21.79
N ARG A 15 41.48 -15.91 -22.25
CA ARG A 15 41.53 -14.53 -21.72
C ARG A 15 41.15 -14.43 -20.24
N GLN A 16 40.22 -15.24 -19.75
CA GLN A 16 39.85 -15.23 -18.33
C GLN A 16 40.91 -15.96 -17.49
N VAL A 17 41.53 -17.02 -18.00
CA VAL A 17 42.64 -17.70 -17.32
C VAL A 17 43.86 -16.81 -17.22
N GLU A 18 44.20 -16.05 -18.27
CA GLU A 18 45.27 -15.02 -18.24
C GLU A 18 45.02 -13.96 -17.16
N LYS A 19 43.76 -13.65 -16.86
CA LYS A 19 43.35 -12.73 -15.78
C LYS A 19 43.26 -13.41 -14.40
N GLY A 20 43.71 -14.65 -14.27
CA GLY A 20 43.69 -15.41 -13.02
C GLY A 20 42.40 -16.20 -12.74
N GLY A 21 41.48 -16.25 -13.70
CA GLY A 21 40.27 -17.09 -13.63
C GLY A 21 40.59 -18.59 -13.73
N LYS A 22 39.70 -19.43 -13.20
CA LYS A 22 39.80 -20.89 -13.32
C LYS A 22 38.57 -21.45 -14.04
N PRO A 23 38.73 -22.36 -15.03
CA PRO A 23 37.61 -23.00 -15.68
C PRO A 23 36.93 -23.97 -14.70
N ILE A 24 35.64 -23.80 -14.48
CA ILE A 24 34.83 -24.67 -13.60
C ILE A 24 33.65 -25.21 -14.42
N GLY A 25 33.44 -26.53 -14.37
CA GLY A 25 32.21 -27.17 -14.86
C GLY A 25 31.15 -27.16 -13.77
N ILE A 26 29.96 -26.64 -14.08
CA ILE A 26 28.85 -26.55 -13.12
C ILE A 26 27.64 -27.26 -13.72
N THR A 27 27.03 -28.14 -12.93
CA THR A 27 25.72 -28.72 -13.22
C THR A 27 24.65 -27.92 -12.50
N LEU A 28 23.66 -27.43 -13.24
CA LEU A 28 22.57 -26.60 -12.70
C LEU A 28 21.35 -27.46 -12.40
N THR A 29 20.57 -27.08 -11.38
CA THR A 29 19.22 -27.63 -11.19
C THR A 29 18.32 -27.18 -12.35
N PRO A 30 17.21 -27.87 -12.63
CA PRO A 30 16.27 -27.49 -13.68
C PRO A 30 15.80 -26.03 -13.56
N GLU A 31 15.51 -25.56 -12.35
CA GLU A 31 15.06 -24.18 -12.09
C GLU A 31 16.19 -23.18 -12.34
N ALA A 32 17.42 -23.50 -11.92
CA ALA A 32 18.58 -22.65 -12.14
C ALA A 32 18.92 -22.53 -13.63
N LYS A 33 18.68 -23.59 -14.42
CA LYS A 33 18.81 -23.56 -15.88
C LYS A 33 17.82 -22.58 -16.52
N LEU A 34 16.54 -22.64 -16.13
CA LEU A 34 15.51 -21.73 -16.65
C LEU A 34 15.78 -20.27 -16.27
N ALA A 35 16.22 -20.02 -15.05
CA ALA A 35 16.63 -18.70 -14.60
C ALA A 35 17.81 -18.16 -15.43
N LEU A 36 18.78 -19.03 -15.72
CA LEU A 36 19.94 -18.66 -16.53
C LEU A 36 19.56 -18.36 -17.99
N GLU A 37 18.63 -19.11 -18.58
CA GLU A 37 18.10 -18.83 -19.92
C GLU A 37 17.35 -17.49 -19.96
N SER A 38 16.58 -17.19 -18.91
CA SER A 38 15.87 -15.91 -18.77
C SER A 38 16.84 -14.72 -18.70
N ILE A 39 17.90 -14.83 -17.90
CA ILE A 39 18.95 -13.80 -17.77
C ILE A 39 19.68 -13.61 -19.11
N GLN A 40 20.03 -14.70 -19.79
CA GLN A 40 20.68 -14.63 -21.10
C GLN A 40 19.82 -13.88 -22.12
N HIS A 41 18.52 -14.19 -22.17
CA HIS A 41 17.59 -13.52 -23.09
C HIS A 41 17.40 -12.03 -22.74
N GLN A 42 17.23 -11.71 -21.45
CA GLN A 42 16.96 -10.35 -21.00
C GLN A 42 18.13 -9.38 -21.25
N PHE A 43 19.36 -9.85 -21.07
CA PHE A 43 20.55 -9.01 -21.17
C PHE A 43 21.39 -9.28 -22.43
N ASN A 44 20.94 -10.19 -23.30
CA ASN A 44 21.67 -10.69 -24.46
C ASN A 44 23.09 -11.16 -24.09
N TRP A 45 23.21 -11.81 -22.94
CA TRP A 45 24.47 -12.30 -22.40
C TRP A 45 24.74 -13.73 -22.84
N SER A 46 26.02 -14.06 -23.01
CA SER A 46 26.41 -15.46 -23.11
C SER A 46 26.18 -16.17 -21.77
N GLN A 47 25.91 -17.49 -21.79
CA GLN A 47 25.75 -18.31 -20.59
C GLN A 47 26.85 -18.07 -19.55
N ARG A 48 28.10 -17.89 -20.00
CA ARG A 48 29.27 -17.69 -19.14
C ARG A 48 29.27 -16.32 -18.48
N GLU A 49 28.96 -15.30 -19.26
CA GLU A 49 28.86 -13.93 -18.76
C GLU A 49 27.73 -13.80 -17.75
N ALA A 50 26.57 -14.41 -18.03
CA ALA A 50 25.46 -14.46 -17.09
C ALA A 50 25.83 -15.15 -15.77
N VAL A 51 26.52 -16.30 -15.83
CA VAL A 51 27.00 -17.00 -14.62
C VAL A 51 28.04 -16.16 -13.88
N SER A 52 29.02 -15.57 -14.56
CA SER A 52 30.04 -14.71 -13.93
C SER A 52 29.41 -13.51 -13.24
N ARG A 53 28.47 -12.82 -13.89
CA ARG A 53 27.75 -11.68 -13.31
C ARG A 53 26.87 -12.08 -12.13
N ALA A 54 26.21 -13.23 -12.22
CA ALA A 54 25.40 -13.76 -11.11
C ALA A 54 26.27 -14.07 -9.88
N LEU A 55 27.46 -14.64 -10.08
CA LEU A 55 28.41 -14.91 -8.99
C LEU A 55 29.01 -13.62 -8.40
N GLU A 56 29.35 -12.64 -9.24
CA GLU A 56 29.79 -11.31 -8.78
C GLU A 56 28.72 -10.62 -7.93
N PHE A 57 27.46 -10.68 -8.40
CA PHE A 57 26.31 -10.17 -7.66
C PHE A 57 26.15 -10.91 -6.32
N ALA A 58 26.15 -12.24 -6.34
CA ALA A 58 26.01 -13.04 -5.14
C ALA A 58 27.12 -12.77 -4.11
N SER A 59 28.35 -12.52 -4.57
CA SER A 59 29.46 -12.15 -3.69
C SER A 59 29.27 -10.78 -3.05
N LYS A 60 28.74 -9.80 -3.80
CA LYS A 60 28.53 -8.42 -3.29
C LYS A 60 27.36 -8.32 -2.32
N PHE A 61 26.35 -9.14 -2.52
CA PHE A 61 25.11 -9.12 -1.73
C PHE A 61 24.98 -10.34 -0.81
N ARG A 62 26.10 -10.96 -0.43
CA ARG A 62 26.13 -12.22 0.31
C ARG A 62 25.31 -12.18 1.60
N GLU A 63 25.43 -11.12 2.39
CA GLU A 63 24.71 -10.97 3.66
C GLU A 63 23.20 -10.83 3.45
N GLN A 64 22.79 -10.10 2.42
CA GLN A 64 21.37 -9.93 2.07
C GLN A 64 20.77 -11.22 1.52
N LEU A 65 21.52 -11.96 0.70
CA LEU A 65 21.11 -13.26 0.19
C LEU A 65 21.02 -14.30 1.31
N PHE A 66 21.91 -14.24 2.31
CA PHE A 66 21.86 -15.12 3.48
C PHE A 66 20.65 -14.81 4.37
N ALA A 67 20.32 -13.53 4.59
CA ALA A 67 19.11 -13.14 5.28
C ALA A 67 17.84 -13.59 4.52
N LEU A 68 17.86 -13.50 3.19
CA LEU A 68 16.78 -13.98 2.32
C LEU A 68 16.66 -15.51 2.31
N SER A 69 17.77 -16.25 2.39
CA SER A 69 17.72 -17.71 2.47
C SER A 69 17.19 -18.19 3.81
N LEU A 70 17.58 -17.54 4.92
CA LEU A 70 17.04 -17.84 6.24
C LEU A 70 15.54 -17.57 6.32
N SER A 71 15.10 -16.43 5.81
CA SER A 71 13.67 -16.11 5.75
C SER A 71 12.92 -17.07 4.82
N ARG A 72 13.54 -17.52 3.72
CA ARG A 72 12.97 -18.54 2.84
C ARG A 72 12.77 -19.88 3.56
N GLU A 73 13.78 -20.41 4.25
CA GLU A 73 13.64 -21.66 5.02
C GLU A 73 12.57 -21.55 6.11
N VAL A 74 12.56 -20.44 6.86
CA VAL A 74 11.54 -20.19 7.89
C VAL A 74 10.13 -20.05 7.29
N LEU A 75 9.98 -19.41 6.12
CA LEU A 75 8.70 -19.31 5.42
C LEU A 75 8.23 -20.68 4.91
N PHE A 76 9.09 -21.51 4.32
CA PHE A 76 8.65 -22.79 3.77
C PHE A 76 8.35 -23.86 4.84
N ASP A 77 9.03 -23.83 5.99
CA ASP A 77 8.76 -24.77 7.09
C ASP A 77 7.51 -24.39 7.92
N THR A 78 7.12 -23.11 7.93
CA THR A 78 5.96 -22.63 8.71
C THR A 78 4.67 -22.45 7.89
N LEU A 79 4.75 -22.54 6.56
CA LEU A 79 3.61 -22.31 5.68
C LEU A 79 3.07 -23.62 5.11
N ASN A 80 2.41 -24.42 5.95
CA ASN A 80 1.54 -25.49 5.45
C ASN A 80 0.37 -24.86 4.69
N PRO A 81 0.23 -25.06 3.36
CA PRO A 81 -0.78 -24.38 2.56
C PRO A 81 -2.21 -24.63 3.05
N LYS A 82 -2.45 -25.79 3.68
CA LYS A 82 -3.75 -26.13 4.28
C LYS A 82 -4.05 -25.31 5.54
N GLU A 83 -3.04 -25.04 6.35
CA GLU A 83 -3.17 -24.31 7.61
C GLU A 83 -3.36 -22.81 7.35
N ILE A 84 -2.67 -22.27 6.34
CA ILE A 84 -2.89 -20.90 5.85
C ILE A 84 -4.30 -20.76 5.28
N LYS A 85 -4.73 -21.70 4.44
CA LYS A 85 -6.08 -21.67 3.87
C LYS A 85 -7.14 -21.73 4.97
N ALA A 86 -6.98 -22.61 5.95
CA ALA A 86 -7.87 -22.70 7.11
C ALA A 86 -7.85 -21.41 7.95
N ARG A 87 -6.68 -20.77 8.09
CA ARG A 87 -6.56 -19.49 8.81
C ARG A 87 -7.19 -18.34 8.05
N ILE A 88 -7.07 -18.31 6.73
CA ILE A 88 -7.74 -17.34 5.86
C ILE A 88 -9.25 -17.52 5.96
N GLU A 89 -9.77 -18.74 5.80
CA GLU A 89 -11.21 -19.02 5.95
C GLU A 89 -11.73 -18.63 7.35
N ALA A 90 -10.95 -18.85 8.41
CA ALA A 90 -11.32 -18.43 9.76
C ALA A 90 -11.33 -16.90 9.92
N LEU A 91 -10.41 -16.18 9.26
CA LEU A 91 -10.37 -14.72 9.26
C LEU A 91 -11.51 -14.14 8.42
N GLU A 92 -11.84 -14.75 7.28
CA GLU A 92 -12.98 -14.38 6.44
C GLU A 92 -14.30 -14.51 7.19
N ARG A 93 -14.52 -15.62 7.90
CA ARG A 93 -15.71 -15.77 8.77
C ARG A 93 -15.78 -14.71 9.87
N ARG A 94 -14.64 -14.41 10.49
CA ARG A 94 -14.58 -13.39 11.55
C ARG A 94 -14.83 -11.98 11.00
N LEU A 95 -14.40 -11.71 9.77
CA LEU A 95 -14.72 -10.47 9.05
C LEU A 95 -16.21 -10.40 8.74
N GLU A 96 -16.82 -11.47 8.22
CA GLU A 96 -18.27 -11.51 7.98
C GLU A 96 -19.09 -11.30 9.26
N GLU A 97 -18.69 -11.90 10.38
CA GLU A 97 -19.32 -11.68 11.69
C GLU A 97 -19.18 -10.23 12.15
N PHE A 98 -18.02 -9.62 11.94
CA PHE A 98 -17.77 -8.23 12.30
C PHE A 98 -18.55 -7.26 11.40
N GLU A 99 -18.65 -7.55 10.10
CA GLU A 99 -19.45 -6.78 9.14
C GLU A 99 -20.94 -6.89 9.44
N ARG A 100 -21.45 -8.09 9.78
CA ARG A 100 -22.84 -8.27 10.24
C ARG A 100 -23.12 -7.55 11.54
N SER A 101 -22.19 -7.60 12.49
CA SER A 101 -22.32 -6.88 13.76
C SER A 101 -22.28 -5.37 13.55
N ASN A 102 -21.44 -4.88 12.64
CA ASN A 102 -21.41 -3.48 12.24
C ASN A 102 -22.68 -3.06 11.51
N TRP A 103 -23.24 -3.94 10.68
CA TRP A 103 -24.50 -3.68 9.99
C TRP A 103 -25.66 -3.60 10.98
N ASP A 104 -25.76 -4.53 11.93
CA ASP A 104 -26.77 -4.51 13.01
C ASP A 104 -26.59 -3.28 13.91
N LEU A 105 -25.35 -2.89 14.22
CA LEU A 105 -25.08 -1.65 14.96
C LEU A 105 -25.46 -0.40 14.16
N ARG A 106 -25.23 -0.38 12.84
CA ARG A 106 -25.64 0.72 11.96
C ARG A 106 -27.15 0.80 11.82
N GLU A 107 -27.83 -0.33 11.66
CA GLU A 107 -29.28 -0.40 11.60
C GLU A 107 -29.91 0.06 12.92
N LYS A 108 -29.35 -0.36 14.07
CA LYS A 108 -29.73 0.16 15.38
C LYS A 108 -29.41 1.64 15.53
N LEU A 109 -28.28 2.11 15.00
CA LEU A 109 -27.92 3.53 15.01
C LEU A 109 -28.86 4.35 14.13
N ASP A 110 -29.29 3.84 12.98
CA ASP A 110 -30.26 4.47 12.08
C ASP A 110 -31.67 4.47 12.70
N GLN A 111 -32.06 3.41 13.41
CA GLN A 111 -33.32 3.37 14.17
C GLN A 111 -33.32 4.36 15.35
N VAL A 112 -32.18 4.54 16.03
CA VAL A 112 -32.00 5.55 17.09
C VAL A 112 -31.89 6.97 16.50
N ALA A 113 -31.20 7.14 15.36
CA ALA A 113 -31.09 8.41 14.64
C ALA A 113 -32.42 8.85 14.01
N GLY A 114 -33.32 7.92 13.73
CA GLY A 114 -34.71 8.19 13.31
C GLY A 114 -35.64 8.65 14.44
N GLN A 115 -35.24 8.52 15.72
CA GLN A 115 -36.06 8.87 16.89
C GLN A 115 -35.61 10.12 17.65
N ASP A 116 -34.42 10.63 17.40
CA ASP A 116 -33.98 11.94 17.88
C ASP A 116 -33.05 12.57 16.83
N SER A 117 -33.58 13.51 16.05
CA SER A 117 -32.73 14.41 15.26
C SER A 117 -31.81 15.18 16.23
N PRO A 118 -30.48 14.95 16.25
CA PRO A 118 -29.58 15.65 17.17
C PRO A 118 -29.21 17.04 16.65
N ALA A 119 -29.68 17.42 15.45
CA ALA A 119 -29.33 18.67 14.80
C ALA A 119 -29.75 19.89 15.66
N ASP A 120 -30.84 19.78 16.42
CA ASP A 120 -31.39 20.90 17.19
C ASP A 120 -30.86 21.05 18.63
N LYS A 121 -30.04 20.13 19.14
CA LYS A 121 -29.57 20.17 20.55
C LYS A 121 -28.07 20.32 20.75
N ARG A 122 -27.24 20.26 19.70
CA ARG A 122 -25.79 20.47 19.83
C ARG A 122 -25.49 21.96 20.00
N LYS A 123 -25.19 22.37 21.24
CA LYS A 123 -24.70 23.73 21.54
C LYS A 123 -23.25 23.87 21.05
N PHE A 124 -23.08 24.27 19.80
CA PHE A 124 -21.78 24.65 19.28
C PHE A 124 -21.38 26.04 19.76
N THR A 125 -20.10 26.22 20.14
CA THR A 125 -19.54 27.57 20.34
C THR A 125 -19.51 28.33 19.02
N ASP A 126 -19.42 29.66 19.06
CA ASP A 126 -19.38 30.47 17.84
C ASP A 126 -18.14 30.15 16.98
N GLU A 127 -17.04 29.77 17.61
CA GLU A 127 -15.82 29.28 16.93
C GLU A 127 -16.06 27.94 16.22
N GLN A 128 -16.74 27.00 16.88
CA GLN A 128 -17.10 25.72 16.27
C GLN A 128 -18.07 25.90 15.10
N LYS A 129 -19.05 26.81 15.21
CA LYS A 129 -19.96 27.14 14.11
C LYS A 129 -19.21 27.70 12.90
N ARG A 130 -18.26 28.61 13.12
CA ARG A 130 -17.41 29.14 12.03
C ARG A 130 -16.59 28.03 11.38
N LEU A 131 -16.08 27.09 12.17
CA LEU A 131 -15.32 25.97 11.66
C LEU A 131 -16.18 24.98 10.86
N LEU A 132 -17.41 24.73 11.30
CA LEU A 132 -18.40 23.91 10.57
C LEU A 132 -18.79 24.57 9.25
N ASP A 133 -19.10 25.86 9.26
CA ASP A 133 -19.42 26.64 8.06
C ASP A 133 -18.26 26.66 7.06
N PHE A 134 -17.03 26.88 7.54
CA PHE A 134 -15.83 26.79 6.72
C PHE A 134 -15.70 25.40 6.07
N THR A 135 -15.83 24.34 6.87
CA THR A 135 -15.66 22.96 6.42
C THR A 135 -16.73 22.59 5.40
N ALA A 136 -17.99 22.98 5.63
CA ALA A 136 -19.11 22.80 4.70
C ALA A 136 -18.84 23.50 3.34
N LYS A 137 -18.34 24.75 3.36
CA LYS A 137 -17.98 25.48 2.14
C LYS A 137 -16.82 24.83 1.39
N GLN A 138 -15.82 24.31 2.08
CA GLN A 138 -14.70 23.63 1.42
C GLN A 138 -15.12 22.28 0.82
N ILE A 139 -15.97 21.52 1.51
CA ILE A 139 -16.54 20.27 0.98
C ILE A 139 -17.40 20.55 -0.25
N LEU A 140 -18.20 21.62 -0.25
CA LEU A 140 -18.95 22.04 -1.42
C LEU A 140 -18.03 22.39 -2.60
N ARG A 141 -16.89 23.05 -2.33
CA ARG A 141 -15.96 23.52 -3.37
C ARG A 141 -15.08 22.41 -3.96
N TYR A 142 -14.63 21.47 -3.13
CA TYR A 142 -13.62 20.48 -3.51
C TYR A 142 -14.10 19.02 -3.42
N GLY A 143 -15.32 18.78 -2.94
CA GLY A 143 -15.95 17.46 -2.79
C GLY A 143 -15.79 16.84 -1.40
N GLU A 144 -16.60 15.81 -1.09
CA GLU A 144 -16.55 15.10 0.20
C GLU A 144 -15.23 14.32 0.42
N ASN A 145 -14.49 14.03 -0.66
CA ASN A 145 -13.25 13.25 -0.63
C ASN A 145 -12.00 14.08 -0.30
N VAL A 146 -12.15 15.35 0.07
CA VAL A 146 -11.02 16.20 0.41
C VAL A 146 -10.35 15.68 1.68
N SER A 147 -9.03 15.54 1.63
CA SER A 147 -8.25 15.16 2.81
C SER A 147 -8.51 16.13 3.96
N ARG A 148 -8.86 15.59 5.13
CA ARG A 148 -9.10 16.36 6.36
C ARG A 148 -7.87 17.13 6.81
N TYR A 149 -6.68 16.60 6.50
CA TYR A 149 -5.41 17.30 6.69
C TYR A 149 -5.33 18.57 5.85
N LYS A 150 -5.77 18.50 4.58
CA LYS A 150 -5.82 19.68 3.69
C LYS A 150 -6.84 20.71 4.17
N LEU A 151 -7.98 20.26 4.72
CA LEU A 151 -8.98 21.16 5.32
C LEU A 151 -8.42 21.88 6.55
N PHE A 152 -7.65 21.18 7.38
CA PHE A 152 -6.96 21.74 8.53
C PHE A 152 -5.94 22.82 8.12
N ASP A 153 -5.10 22.54 7.13
CA ASP A 153 -4.12 23.50 6.63
C ASP A 153 -4.79 24.74 6.03
N LEU A 154 -5.86 24.55 5.26
CA LEU A 154 -6.64 25.64 4.69
C LEU A 154 -7.34 26.48 5.76
N ALA A 155 -7.86 25.85 6.83
CA ALA A 155 -8.47 26.57 7.94
C ALA A 155 -7.45 27.48 8.63
N ARG A 156 -6.20 27.01 8.82
CA ARG A 156 -5.12 27.83 9.39
C ARG A 156 -4.66 28.95 8.45
N GLN A 157 -4.56 28.68 7.15
CA GLN A 157 -4.18 29.68 6.15
C GLN A 157 -5.22 30.81 6.02
N LEU A 158 -6.50 30.49 6.21
CA LEU A 158 -7.60 31.43 6.12
C LEU A 158 -8.00 32.00 7.49
N GLU A 159 -7.12 31.87 8.49
CA GLU A 159 -7.26 32.42 9.84
C GLU A 159 -8.58 32.02 10.55
N VAL A 160 -9.12 30.85 10.21
CA VAL A 160 -10.24 30.27 10.95
C VAL A 160 -9.70 29.81 12.30
N PRO A 161 -10.36 30.14 13.43
CA PRO A 161 -9.88 29.76 14.76
C PRO A 161 -9.92 28.24 14.93
N VAL A 162 -8.77 27.60 14.69
CA VAL A 162 -8.55 26.17 14.93
C VAL A 162 -7.59 26.05 16.11
N HIS A 163 -8.15 25.97 17.31
CA HIS A 163 -7.39 25.79 18.56
C HIS A 163 -7.00 24.34 18.84
N MET A 164 -7.44 23.43 17.98
CA MET A 164 -7.26 21.99 18.12
C MET A 164 -6.11 21.48 17.23
N SER A 165 -5.49 20.37 17.63
CA SER A 165 -4.51 19.66 16.81
C SER A 165 -5.14 19.10 15.52
N SER A 166 -4.30 18.73 14.54
CA SER A 166 -4.77 18.14 13.27
C SER A 166 -5.62 16.87 13.50
N TYR A 167 -5.24 16.05 14.48
CA TYR A 167 -5.99 14.85 14.87
C TYR A 167 -7.35 15.17 15.51
N GLU A 168 -7.39 16.17 16.40
CA GLU A 168 -8.64 16.62 17.02
C GLU A 168 -9.58 17.28 16.00
N TYR A 169 -9.03 17.97 15.00
CA TYR A 169 -9.81 18.50 13.88
C TYR A 169 -10.42 17.39 13.03
N GLU A 170 -9.66 16.34 12.72
CA GLU A 170 -10.20 15.18 12.00
C GLU A 170 -11.32 14.50 12.78
N ASN A 171 -11.16 14.33 14.10
CA ASN A 171 -12.22 13.79 14.97
C ASN A 171 -13.44 14.72 15.03
N PHE A 172 -13.22 16.04 15.07
CA PHE A 172 -14.28 17.05 15.06
C PHE A 172 -15.10 16.99 13.77
N VAL A 173 -14.43 16.95 12.61
CA VAL A 173 -15.11 16.82 11.31
C VAL A 173 -15.89 15.51 11.26
N THR A 174 -15.26 14.40 11.63
CA THR A 174 -15.89 13.06 11.59
C THR A 174 -17.14 12.99 12.49
N SER A 175 -17.07 13.56 13.69
CA SER A 175 -18.19 13.56 14.66
C SER A 175 -19.35 14.47 14.26
N ASN A 176 -19.12 15.39 13.32
CA ASN A 176 -20.11 16.38 12.88
C ASN A 176 -20.40 16.31 11.37
N LEU A 177 -20.08 15.20 10.71
CA LEU A 177 -20.31 15.02 9.27
C LEU A 177 -21.77 15.23 8.88
N ASP A 178 -22.73 14.79 9.69
CA ASP A 178 -24.16 14.95 9.39
C ASP A 178 -24.57 16.42 9.39
N VAL A 179 -24.12 17.18 10.38
CA VAL A 179 -24.34 18.63 10.48
C VAL A 179 -23.69 19.35 9.30
N ILE A 180 -22.47 18.98 8.94
CA ILE A 180 -21.74 19.56 7.80
C ILE A 180 -22.49 19.27 6.48
N ARG A 181 -23.02 18.06 6.29
CA ARG A 181 -23.81 17.68 5.11
C ARG A 181 -25.13 18.44 5.05
N GLU A 182 -25.81 18.62 6.17
CA GLU A 182 -27.01 19.47 6.24
C GLU A 182 -26.69 20.92 5.86
N MET A 183 -25.59 21.47 6.36
CA MET A 183 -25.13 22.81 5.97
C MET A 183 -24.80 22.89 4.48
N VAL A 184 -24.14 21.89 3.90
CA VAL A 184 -23.86 21.82 2.45
C VAL A 184 -25.16 21.84 1.64
N ARG A 185 -26.15 21.02 2.03
CA ARG A 185 -27.48 21.00 1.37
C ARG A 185 -28.18 22.35 1.49
N GLY A 186 -28.12 22.99 2.66
CA GLY A 186 -28.68 24.32 2.88
C GLY A 186 -28.04 25.39 2.00
N ILE A 187 -26.71 25.39 1.88
CA ILE A 187 -25.96 26.32 1.02
C ILE A 187 -26.30 26.07 -0.46
N GLN A 188 -26.38 24.82 -0.90
CA GLN A 188 -26.76 24.46 -2.26
C GLN A 188 -28.20 24.91 -2.61
N ALA A 189 -29.14 24.76 -1.69
CA ALA A 189 -30.52 25.20 -1.88
C ALA A 189 -30.63 26.73 -2.00
N GLN A 190 -29.82 27.47 -1.24
CA GLN A 190 -29.74 28.94 -1.33
C GLN A 190 -29.11 29.42 -2.64
N GLN A 191 -28.07 28.73 -3.13
CA GLN A 191 -27.43 29.04 -4.42
C GLN A 191 -28.31 28.70 -5.62
N SER A 192 -29.21 27.72 -5.49
CA SER A 192 -30.15 27.32 -6.55
C SER A 192 -31.42 28.17 -6.61
N SER A 193 -31.64 29.04 -5.61
CA SER A 193 -32.79 29.95 -5.52
C SER A 193 -32.44 31.40 -5.91
N LEU A 194 -31.20 31.63 -6.38
CA LEU A 194 -30.68 32.90 -6.92
C LEU A 194 -30.48 32.77 -8.43
#